data_AF-A0A317C4S5-F1
#
_entry.id   AF-A0A317C4S5-F1
#
_cell.length_a   1.000
_cell.length_b   1.000
_cell.length_c   1.000
_cell.angle_alpha   90.00
_cell.angle_beta   90.00
_cell.angle_gamma   90.00
#
_symmetry.space_group_name_H-M   'P 1'
#
loop_
_entity.id
_entity.type
_entity.pdbx_description
1 polymer ?
#
loop_
_entity_poly.entity_id
_entity_poly.type
_entity_poly.pdbx_seq_one_letter_code
_entity_poly.pdbx_strand_id
1 'polypeptide(L)'
;MNCVASGKHVDLDFSTYPWRGGYSVINFFQRSYGLTNEEHKLQVSKLQYASPGFIELTGVIGVAADVATLVSTLCGSVFAINKTYDSVVSSYHKRKLGSINVQEAASKLSRDDIEFVRNSVKNLSESFNLKHEHITAIQQISNENELVQLKMLLALYRRAEPIVEQQDSGKARLE
;
A
#
# COMPACT_ATOMS: atom_id res chain seq x y z
N MET A 1 -9.02 -3.72 -8.07
CA MET A 1 -9.11 -2.24 -7.98
C MET A 1 -9.96 -1.57 -9.07
N ASN A 2 -10.41 -2.30 -10.11
CA ASN A 2 -11.19 -1.75 -11.22
C ASN A 2 -12.50 -1.04 -10.86
N CYS A 3 -13.19 -1.41 -9.77
CA CYS A 3 -14.41 -0.73 -9.34
C CYS A 3 -14.17 0.73 -8.94
N VAL A 4 -13.05 1.01 -8.26
CA VAL A 4 -12.69 2.38 -7.84
C VAL A 4 -12.33 3.21 -9.07
N ALA A 5 -11.44 2.68 -9.93
CA ALA A 5 -11.03 3.35 -11.17
C ALA A 5 -12.19 3.60 -12.15
N SER A 6 -13.23 2.75 -12.14
CA SER A 6 -14.44 2.90 -12.96
C SER A 6 -15.52 3.80 -12.34
N GLY A 7 -15.21 4.51 -11.25
CA GLY A 7 -16.14 5.45 -10.61
C GLY A 7 -17.26 4.78 -9.81
N LYS A 8 -17.23 3.46 -9.64
CA LYS A 8 -18.06 2.74 -8.67
C LYS A 8 -17.42 2.90 -7.29
N HIS A 9 -17.47 4.12 -6.76
CA HIS A 9 -17.02 4.41 -5.42
C HIS A 9 -17.92 3.73 -4.40
N VAL A 10 -17.35 2.78 -3.66
CA VAL A 10 -17.74 2.62 -2.26
C VAL A 10 -17.12 3.82 -1.52
N ASP A 11 -17.84 4.42 -0.56
CA ASP A 11 -17.49 5.59 0.28
C ASP A 11 -16.09 5.51 0.96
N LEU A 12 -15.03 5.44 0.17
CA LEU A 12 -13.64 5.31 0.55
C LEU A 12 -12.97 6.66 0.33
N ASP A 13 -13.27 7.62 1.20
CA ASP A 13 -12.54 8.87 1.28
C ASP A 13 -11.57 8.82 2.47
N PHE A 14 -10.28 8.62 2.17
CA PHE A 14 -9.21 8.67 3.17
C PHE A 14 -8.52 10.02 3.22
N SER A 15 -8.96 11.03 2.46
CA SER A 15 -8.38 12.38 2.51
C SER A 15 -8.66 13.06 3.86
N THR A 16 -9.81 12.75 4.47
CA THR A 16 -10.23 13.27 5.77
C THR A 16 -9.70 12.46 6.95
N TYR A 17 -9.02 11.33 6.68
CA TYR A 17 -8.47 10.48 7.72
C TYR A 17 -7.36 11.20 8.49
N PRO A 18 -7.22 11.01 9.80
CA PRO A 18 -6.26 11.78 10.59
C PRO A 18 -4.80 11.49 10.21
N TRP A 19 -4.47 10.31 9.66
CA TRP A 19 -3.12 9.93 9.18
C TRP A 19 -1.96 10.31 10.14
N ARG A 20 -2.14 10.11 11.45
CA ARG A 20 -1.21 10.52 12.53
C ARG A 20 -0.31 9.39 13.05
N GLY A 21 0.18 8.53 12.16
CA GLY A 21 1.12 7.45 12.50
C GLY A 21 0.54 6.05 12.40
N GLY A 22 1.14 5.09 13.13
CA GLY A 22 0.90 3.65 12.94
C GLY A 22 -0.56 3.21 13.13
N TYR A 23 -1.29 3.84 14.04
CA TYR A 23 -2.72 3.55 14.26
C TYR A 23 -3.59 3.88 13.02
N SER A 24 -3.23 4.93 12.27
CA SER A 24 -3.94 5.28 11.03
C SER A 24 -3.77 4.24 9.93
N VAL A 25 -2.63 3.56 9.89
CA VAL A 25 -2.35 2.48 8.92
C VAL A 25 -3.24 1.27 9.18
N ILE A 26 -3.35 0.84 10.44
CA ILE A 26 -4.20 -0.30 10.83
C ILE A 26 -5.65 -0.01 10.45
N ASN A 27 -6.15 1.17 10.82
CA ASN A 27 -7.52 1.58 10.53
C ASN A 27 -7.79 1.74 9.04
N PHE A 28 -6.81 2.19 8.25
CA PHE A 28 -6.91 2.25 6.80
C PHE A 28 -7.21 0.87 6.20
N PHE A 29 -6.44 -0.16 6.57
CA PHE A 29 -6.67 -1.52 6.08
C PHE A 29 -7.97 -2.14 6.63
N GLN A 30 -8.27 -1.94 7.91
CA GLN A 30 -9.51 -2.44 8.51
C GLN A 30 -10.75 -1.83 7.86
N ARG A 31 -10.78 -0.52 7.62
CA ARG A 31 -11.89 0.15 6.93
C ARG A 31 -11.96 -0.24 5.46
N SER A 32 -10.83 -0.26 4.76
CA SER A 32 -10.79 -0.71 3.36
C SER A 32 -11.37 -2.12 3.22
N TYR A 33 -10.97 -3.04 4.10
CA TYR A 33 -11.51 -4.40 4.12
C TYR A 33 -13.01 -4.43 4.48
N GLY A 34 -13.44 -3.66 5.48
CA GLY A 34 -14.84 -3.58 5.90
C GLY A 34 -15.78 -3.01 4.84
N LEU A 35 -15.31 -2.06 4.03
CA LEU A 35 -16.06 -1.41 2.95
C LEU A 35 -16.00 -2.21 1.63
N THR A 36 -15.10 -3.17 1.49
CA THR A 36 -15.07 -4.02 0.30
C THR A 36 -16.28 -4.95 0.31
N ASN A 37 -17.06 -5.04 -0.78
CA ASN A 37 -18.15 -6.03 -0.88
C ASN A 37 -17.60 -7.45 -0.70
N GLU A 38 -18.37 -8.33 -0.04
CA GLU A 38 -17.96 -9.73 0.20
C GLU A 38 -17.51 -10.46 -1.07
N GLU A 39 -18.19 -10.22 -2.21
CA GLU A 39 -17.85 -10.80 -3.51
C GLU A 39 -16.44 -10.43 -4.01
N HIS A 40 -15.90 -9.29 -3.58
CA HIS A 40 -14.60 -8.77 -3.97
C HIS A 40 -13.51 -9.05 -2.91
N LYS A 41 -13.88 -9.58 -1.74
CA LYS A 41 -12.91 -9.93 -0.70
C LYS A 41 -12.16 -11.19 -1.09
N LEU A 42 -10.84 -11.15 -0.92
CA LEU A 42 -10.03 -12.37 -0.90
C LEU A 42 -10.31 -13.11 0.41
N GLN A 43 -10.68 -14.38 0.29
CA GLN A 43 -10.92 -15.28 1.40
C GLN A 43 -9.77 -16.27 1.49
N VAL A 44 -9.31 -16.54 2.71
CA VAL A 44 -8.33 -17.60 2.94
C VAL A 44 -9.07 -18.93 2.96
N SER A 45 -8.83 -19.78 1.96
CA SER A 45 -9.46 -21.10 1.88
C SER A 45 -8.67 -22.15 2.66
N LYS A 46 -7.34 -22.02 2.71
CA LYS A 46 -6.45 -22.97 3.40
C LYS A 46 -5.16 -22.31 3.87
N LEU A 47 -4.70 -22.72 5.06
CA LEU A 47 -3.41 -22.35 5.61
C LEU A 47 -2.66 -23.63 5.99
N GLN A 48 -1.46 -23.82 5.45
CA GLN A 48 -0.56 -24.87 5.89
C GLN A 48 0.62 -24.25 6.64
N TYR A 49 0.63 -24.46 7.96
CA TYR A 49 1.73 -24.11 8.84
C TYR A 49 2.79 -25.22 8.85
N ALA A 50 3.43 -25.45 7.70
CA ALA A 50 4.61 -26.30 7.56
C ALA A 50 5.74 -25.47 6.93
N SER A 51 6.95 -26.00 6.82
CA SER A 51 8.01 -25.38 6.00
C SER A 51 8.35 -26.34 4.83
N PRO A 52 8.18 -25.92 3.57
CA PRO A 52 7.53 -24.68 3.15
C PRO A 52 6.02 -24.74 3.38
N GLY A 53 5.46 -23.65 3.91
CA GLY A 53 4.02 -23.48 4.13
C GLY A 53 3.37 -22.79 2.94
N PHE A 54 2.05 -22.78 2.90
CA PHE A 54 1.31 -22.02 1.90
C PHE A 54 0.02 -21.41 2.45
N ILE A 55 -0.41 -20.34 1.79
CA ILE A 55 -1.70 -19.69 2.00
C ILE A 55 -2.46 -19.81 0.68
N GLU A 56 -3.59 -20.50 0.70
CA GLU A 56 -4.48 -20.59 -0.45
C GLU A 56 -5.54 -19.51 -0.32
N LEU A 57 -5.68 -18.70 -1.38
CA LEU A 57 -6.61 -17.58 -1.45
C LEU A 57 -7.65 -17.84 -2.54
N THR A 58 -8.91 -17.60 -2.21
CA THR A 58 -10.03 -17.65 -3.15
C THR A 58 -10.68 -16.27 -3.25
N GLY A 59 -11.04 -15.85 -4.46
CA GLY A 59 -11.74 -14.59 -4.70
C GLY A 59 -11.80 -14.26 -6.19
N VAL A 60 -12.14 -13.01 -6.51
CA VAL A 60 -12.19 -12.54 -7.90
C VAL A 60 -10.82 -12.70 -8.55
N ILE A 61 -10.78 -13.40 -9.69
CA ILE A 61 -9.54 -13.75 -10.41
C ILE A 61 -8.63 -12.53 -10.61
N GLY A 62 -9.20 -11.39 -11.02
CA GLY A 62 -8.44 -10.15 -11.21
C GLY A 62 -7.76 -9.66 -9.92
N VAL A 63 -8.47 -9.68 -8.79
CA VAL A 63 -7.94 -9.25 -7.49
C VAL A 63 -6.86 -10.22 -7.00
N ALA A 64 -7.07 -11.53 -7.17
CA ALA A 64 -6.08 -12.55 -6.84
C ALA A 64 -4.80 -12.38 -7.68
N ALA A 65 -4.93 -12.13 -8.98
CA ALA A 65 -3.81 -11.89 -9.88
C ALA A 65 -3.04 -10.61 -9.53
N ASP A 66 -3.74 -9.52 -9.17
CA ASP A 66 -3.11 -8.27 -8.73
C ASP A 66 -2.30 -8.47 -7.44
N VAL A 67 -2.85 -9.19 -6.46
CA VAL A 67 -2.14 -9.50 -5.21
C VAL A 67 -0.95 -10.42 -5.45
N ALA A 68 -1.10 -11.48 -6.24
CA ALA A 68 -0.01 -12.38 -6.59
C ALA A 68 1.13 -11.63 -7.31
N THR A 69 0.80 -10.74 -8.24
CA THR A 69 1.77 -9.90 -8.96
C THR A 69 2.51 -8.96 -8.02
N LEU A 70 1.80 -8.28 -7.12
CA LEU A 70 2.40 -7.37 -6.14
C LEU A 70 3.36 -8.12 -5.22
N VAL A 71 2.91 -9.24 -4.64
CA VAL A 71 3.72 -10.06 -3.73
C VAL A 71 4.95 -10.62 -4.45
N SER A 72 4.79 -11.12 -5.68
CA SER A 72 5.89 -11.62 -6.50
C SER A 72 6.90 -10.51 -6.84
N THR A 73 6.42 -9.30 -7.13
CA THR A 73 7.28 -8.13 -7.38
C THR A 73 8.10 -7.77 -6.15
N LEU A 74 7.45 -7.73 -4.98
CA LEU A 74 8.10 -7.43 -3.71
C LEU A 74 9.19 -8.46 -3.39
N CYS A 75 8.91 -9.75 -3.58
CA CYS A 75 9.86 -10.83 -3.29
C CYS A 75 10.94 -11.02 -4.38
N GLY A 76 10.66 -10.66 -5.63
CA GLY A 76 11.62 -10.78 -6.73
C GLY A 76 12.67 -9.66 -6.74
N SER A 77 12.36 -8.51 -6.12
CA SER A 77 13.19 -7.31 -6.14
C SER A 77 13.45 -6.73 -4.75
N VAL A 78 13.43 -7.58 -3.70
CA VAL A 78 13.51 -7.19 -2.28
C VAL A 78 14.56 -6.13 -2.03
N PHE A 79 15.82 -6.39 -2.40
CA PHE A 79 16.92 -5.47 -2.10
C PHE A 79 16.71 -4.06 -2.69
N ALA A 80 16.25 -3.97 -3.94
CA ALA A 80 16.02 -2.70 -4.60
C ALA A 80 14.83 -1.95 -3.97
N ILE A 81 13.74 -2.67 -3.71
CA ILE A 81 12.53 -2.09 -3.12
C ILE A 81 12.78 -1.64 -1.68
N ASN A 82 13.48 -2.45 -0.87
CA ASN A 82 13.89 -2.10 0.49
C ASN A 82 14.74 -0.82 0.48
N LYS A 83 15.71 -0.73 -0.42
CA LYS A 83 16.56 0.48 -0.54
C LYS A 83 15.74 1.73 -0.88
N THR A 84 14.79 1.63 -1.82
CA THR A 84 13.89 2.73 -2.15
C THR A 84 13.03 3.10 -0.94
N TYR A 85 12.42 2.11 -0.29
CA TYR A 85 11.60 2.30 0.90
C TYR A 85 12.37 2.99 2.03
N ASP A 86 13.55 2.48 2.40
CA ASP A 86 14.38 3.00 3.49
C ASP A 86 14.80 4.45 3.23
N SER A 87 15.18 4.77 1.99
CA SER A 87 15.53 6.13 1.59
C SER A 87 14.35 7.10 1.76
N VAL A 88 13.16 6.68 1.32
CA VAL A 88 11.93 7.46 1.45
C VAL A 88 11.55 7.63 2.92
N VAL A 89 11.54 6.55 3.70
CA VAL A 89 11.16 6.59 5.14
C VAL A 89 12.13 7.44 5.95
N SER A 90 13.44 7.31 5.72
CA SER A 90 14.45 8.14 6.37
C SER A 90 14.19 9.63 6.12
N SER A 91 13.95 9.99 4.85
CA SER A 91 13.66 11.38 4.47
C SER A 91 12.32 11.87 5.01
N TYR A 92 11.29 11.03 4.98
CA TYR A 92 9.97 11.29 5.53
C TYR A 92 10.02 11.63 7.03
N HIS A 93 10.82 10.88 7.81
CA HIS A 93 11.02 11.13 9.23
C HIS A 93 11.84 12.40 9.49
N LYS A 94 12.94 12.62 8.75
CA LYS A 94 13.77 13.83 8.87
C LYS A 94 12.94 15.10 8.62
N ARG A 95 12.01 15.05 7.67
CA ARG A 95 11.07 16.13 7.32
C ARG A 95 9.86 16.23 8.25
N LYS A 96 9.70 15.31 9.22
CA LYS A 96 8.57 15.25 10.18
C LYS A 96 7.18 15.18 9.50
N LEU A 97 7.10 14.61 8.30
CA LEU A 97 5.86 14.58 7.50
C LEU A 97 4.73 13.74 8.14
N GLY A 98 5.09 12.81 9.02
CA GLY A 98 4.11 12.02 9.79
C GLY A 98 3.33 12.81 10.83
N SER A 99 3.88 13.94 11.30
CA SER A 99 3.22 14.81 12.27
C SER A 99 2.32 15.86 11.62
N ILE A 100 2.38 16.00 10.30
CA ILE A 100 1.56 16.95 9.56
C ILE A 100 0.14 16.43 9.45
N ASN A 101 -0.80 17.25 9.93
CA ASN A 101 -2.22 17.05 9.73
C ASN A 101 -2.54 17.21 8.24
N VAL A 102 -3.13 16.20 7.60
CA VAL A 102 -3.25 16.17 6.13
C VAL A 102 -4.16 17.28 5.58
N GLN A 103 -5.11 17.74 6.40
CA GLN A 103 -6.00 18.88 6.12
C GLN A 103 -5.25 20.23 6.15
N GLU A 104 -4.10 20.28 6.82
CA GLU A 104 -3.24 21.47 6.94
C GLU A 104 -1.97 21.32 6.10
N ALA A 105 -1.83 20.24 5.34
CA ALA A 105 -0.61 19.94 4.59
C ALA A 105 -0.27 21.05 3.58
N ALA A 106 -1.29 21.61 2.92
CA ALA A 106 -1.11 22.67 1.92
C ALA A 106 -0.44 23.94 2.48
N SER A 107 -0.62 24.25 3.78
CA SER A 107 -0.01 25.42 4.42
C SER A 107 1.29 25.12 5.16
N LYS A 108 1.59 23.83 5.43
CA LYS A 108 2.73 23.39 6.25
C LYS A 108 3.89 22.80 5.43
N LEU A 109 3.63 22.31 4.22
CA LEU A 109 4.65 21.73 3.37
C LEU A 109 5.44 22.81 2.64
N SER A 110 6.77 22.74 2.73
CA SER A 110 7.63 23.53 1.85
C SER A 110 7.55 23.02 0.41
N ARG A 111 8.01 23.82 -0.55
CA ARG A 111 8.13 23.39 -1.96
C ARG A 111 8.96 22.11 -2.09
N ASP A 112 10.06 22.03 -1.35
CA ASP A 112 10.94 20.87 -1.33
C ASP A 112 10.25 19.63 -0.72
N ASP A 113 9.38 19.81 0.26
CA ASP A 113 8.58 18.70 0.81
C ASP A 113 7.55 18.21 -0.19
N ILE A 114 6.88 19.12 -0.91
CA ILE A 114 5.92 18.76 -1.96
C ILE A 114 6.60 17.95 -3.06
N GLU A 115 7.76 18.43 -3.54
CA GLU A 115 8.54 17.73 -4.56
C GLU A 115 9.03 16.36 -4.06
N PHE A 116 9.53 16.30 -2.83
CA PHE A 116 9.92 15.04 -2.20
C PHE A 116 8.74 14.05 -2.13
N VAL A 117 7.57 14.50 -1.68
CA VAL A 117 6.38 13.65 -1.56
C VAL A 117 5.95 13.11 -2.92
N ARG A 118 5.84 13.98 -3.93
CA ARG A 118 5.48 13.58 -5.30
C ARG A 118 6.45 12.55 -5.88
N ASN A 119 7.75 12.82 -5.77
CA ASN A 119 8.77 11.91 -6.28
C ASN A 119 8.76 10.58 -5.51
N SER A 120 8.50 10.60 -4.20
CA SER A 120 8.39 9.39 -3.39
C SER A 120 7.18 8.54 -3.77
N VAL A 121 6.01 9.16 -4.02
CA VAL A 121 4.81 8.45 -4.51
C VAL A 121 5.09 7.78 -5.84
N LYS A 122 5.71 8.49 -6.78
CA LYS A 122 6.09 7.96 -8.08
C LYS A 122 7.07 6.78 -7.94
N ASN A 123 8.18 6.98 -7.23
CA ASN A 123 9.23 5.97 -7.07
C ASN A 123 8.71 4.69 -6.41
N LEU A 124 7.87 4.81 -5.37
CA LEU A 124 7.29 3.64 -4.70
C LEU A 124 6.26 2.94 -5.59
N SER A 125 5.41 3.68 -6.30
CA SER A 125 4.43 3.10 -7.22
C SER A 125 5.10 2.31 -8.34
N GLU A 126 6.19 2.86 -8.92
CA GLU A 126 7.00 2.19 -9.92
C GLU A 126 7.72 0.96 -9.33
N SER A 127 8.32 1.09 -8.13
CA SER A 127 9.01 -0.01 -7.45
C SER A 127 8.09 -1.19 -7.10
N PHE A 128 6.82 -0.90 -6.78
CA PHE A 128 5.80 -1.93 -6.51
C PHE A 128 5.13 -2.44 -7.79
N ASN A 129 5.55 -1.96 -8.97
CA ASN A 129 4.97 -2.31 -10.27
C ASN A 129 3.44 -2.08 -10.30
N LEU A 130 2.97 -0.97 -9.73
CA LEU A 130 1.55 -0.65 -9.73
C LEU A 130 1.09 -0.26 -11.13
N LYS A 131 0.02 -0.91 -11.58
CA LYS A 131 -0.68 -0.57 -12.83
C LYS A 131 -1.33 0.80 -12.73
N HIS A 132 -1.62 1.39 -13.89
CA HIS A 132 -2.31 2.68 -13.96
C HIS A 132 -3.64 2.69 -13.17
N GLU A 133 -4.44 1.62 -13.28
CA GLU A 133 -5.70 1.47 -12.54
C GLU A 133 -5.51 1.50 -11.00
N HIS A 134 -4.38 1.00 -10.49
CA HIS A 134 -4.06 1.05 -9.06
C HIS A 134 -3.69 2.46 -8.63
N ILE A 135 -2.90 3.16 -9.44
CA ILE A 135 -2.48 4.55 -9.19
C ILE A 135 -3.71 5.46 -9.19
N THR A 136 -4.59 5.34 -10.20
CA THR A 136 -5.84 6.09 -10.27
C THR A 136 -6.74 5.82 -9.07
N ALA A 137 -6.86 4.56 -8.63
CA ALA A 137 -7.63 4.23 -7.45
C ALA A 137 -7.06 4.88 -6.17
N ILE A 138 -5.72 4.88 -6.00
CA ILE A 138 -5.04 5.54 -4.87
C ILE A 138 -5.26 7.05 -4.91
N GLN A 139 -5.16 7.67 -6.10
CA GLN A 139 -5.43 9.09 -6.30
C GLN A 139 -6.85 9.46 -5.87
N GLN A 140 -7.84 8.72 -6.35
CA GLN A 140 -9.25 8.97 -6.04
C GLN A 140 -9.56 8.83 -4.54
N ILE A 141 -9.16 7.72 -3.91
CA ILE A 141 -9.45 7.49 -2.47
C ILE A 141 -8.65 8.41 -1.54
N SER A 142 -7.60 9.05 -2.06
CA SER A 142 -6.84 10.08 -1.35
C SER A 142 -7.32 11.50 -1.62
N ASN A 143 -8.32 11.69 -2.50
CA ASN A 143 -8.73 12.98 -3.03
C ASN A 143 -7.52 13.81 -3.54
N GLU A 144 -6.68 13.18 -4.37
CA GLU A 144 -5.45 13.75 -4.93
C GLU A 144 -4.39 14.23 -3.91
N ASN A 145 -4.55 13.88 -2.63
CA ASN A 145 -3.60 14.29 -1.59
C ASN A 145 -2.33 13.42 -1.62
N GLU A 146 -1.27 13.92 -2.28
CA GLU A 146 0.00 13.18 -2.46
C GLU A 146 0.62 12.74 -1.12
N LEU A 147 0.44 13.48 -0.02
CA LEU A 147 0.94 13.06 1.30
C LEU A 147 0.16 11.87 1.86
N VAL A 148 -1.15 11.81 1.61
CA VAL A 148 -1.98 10.64 1.94
C VAL A 148 -1.56 9.45 1.09
N GLN A 149 -1.37 9.63 -0.22
CA GLN A 149 -0.90 8.58 -1.13
C GLN A 149 0.45 8.00 -0.67
N LEU A 150 1.40 8.87 -0.31
CA LEU A 150 2.69 8.44 0.24
C LEU A 150 2.50 7.60 1.51
N LYS A 151 1.66 8.05 2.45
CA LYS A 151 1.38 7.31 3.68
C LYS A 151 0.72 5.95 3.40
N MET A 152 -0.14 5.85 2.40
CA MET A 152 -0.75 4.59 1.94
C MET A 152 0.27 3.63 1.35
N LEU A 153 1.20 4.11 0.52
CA LEU A 153 2.26 3.29 -0.09
C LEU A 153 3.26 2.79 0.96
N LEU A 154 3.64 3.64 1.92
CA LEU A 154 4.48 3.24 3.06
C LEU A 154 3.78 2.19 3.93
N ALA A 155 2.47 2.31 4.11
CA ALA A 155 1.65 1.34 4.83
C ALA A 155 1.58 -0.01 4.09
N LEU A 156 1.43 0.00 2.77
CA LEU A 156 1.40 -1.19 1.93
C LEU A 156 2.67 -2.03 2.09
N TYR A 157 3.83 -1.40 1.93
CA TYR A 157 5.10 -2.10 2.05
C TYR A 157 5.29 -2.72 3.44
N ARG A 158 5.03 -1.97 4.52
CA ARG A 158 5.11 -2.51 5.89
C ARG A 158 4.21 -3.71 6.15
N ARG A 159 3.10 -3.82 5.42
CA ARG A 159 2.16 -4.95 5.57
C ARG A 159 2.62 -6.18 4.78
N ALA A 160 3.36 -5.96 3.70
CA ALA A 160 3.91 -7.02 2.86
C ALA A 160 5.31 -7.47 3.29
N GLU A 161 6.07 -6.64 4.01
CA GLU A 161 7.40 -6.95 4.55
C GLU A 161 7.47 -8.30 5.28
N PRO A 162 6.52 -8.66 6.19
CA PRO A 162 6.54 -9.99 6.81
C PRO A 162 6.41 -11.15 5.81
N ILE A 163 5.73 -10.94 4.69
CA ILE A 163 5.58 -11.96 3.64
C ILE A 163 6.92 -12.14 2.92
N VAL A 164 7.58 -11.03 2.60
CA VAL A 164 8.91 -10.99 1.98
C VAL A 164 9.94 -11.69 2.87
N GLU A 165 9.96 -11.38 4.17
CA GLU A 165 10.88 -12.02 5.12
C GLU A 165 10.70 -13.54 5.22
N GLN A 166 9.46 -14.03 5.13
CA GLN A 166 9.17 -15.48 5.15
C GLN A 166 9.63 -16.17 3.87
N GLN A 167 9.55 -15.48 2.72
CA GLN A 167 10.07 -16.01 1.46
C GLN A 167 11.61 -16.01 1.42
N ASP A 168 12.25 -14.92 1.84
CA ASP A 168 13.72 -14.81 1.90
C ASP A 168 14.35 -15.83 2.86
N SER A 169 13.68 -16.10 3.98
CA SER A 169 14.13 -17.11 4.95
C SER A 169 13.82 -18.56 4.54
N GLY A 170 13.23 -18.78 3.34
CA GLY A 170 12.86 -20.10 2.82
C GLY A 170 11.71 -20.79 3.58
N LYS A 171 11.02 -20.06 4.46
CA LYS A 171 9.94 -20.58 5.32
C LYS A 171 8.59 -20.66 4.59
N ALA A 172 8.40 -19.81 3.58
CA ALA A 172 7.22 -19.80 2.72
C ALA A 172 7.64 -19.83 1.25
N ARG A 173 6.87 -20.53 0.42
CA ARG A 173 6.98 -20.46 -1.03
C ARG A 173 5.70 -19.84 -1.57
N LEU A 174 5.82 -18.70 -2.23
CA LEU A 174 4.72 -18.04 -2.91
C LEU A 174 4.78 -18.53 -4.36
N GLU A 175 3.90 -19.47 -4.70
CA GLU A 175 3.64 -19.93 -6.07
C GLU A 175 2.29 -19.40 -6.56
#